data_AF-A0A5D4SB21-F1
#
_entry.id   AF-A0A5D4SB21-F1
#
_cell.length_a   1.000
_cell.length_b   1.000
_cell.length_c   1.000
_cell.angle_alpha   90.00
_cell.angle_beta   90.00
_cell.angle_gamma   90.00
#
_symmetry.space_group_name_H-M   'P 1'
#
loop_
_entity.id
_entity.type
_entity.pdbx_description
1 polymer ?
#
loop_
_entity_poly.entity_id
_entity_poly.type
_entity_poly.pdbx_seq_one_letter_code
_entity_poly.pdbx_strand_id
1 'polypeptide(L)'
;MELEKLFEGMTERYQNMVLFMPLYQLNQAKNLKYKDLDLIEIGFSVLLFILEKMLTDKGNVTKDQLNQFLGQLLKEMYNIQYNHEEINEFRTYIVDEKLRNDGKDFIYEFMDYNQKAKKYIHFKLIDTDNWSYANYAKKEVNLRLTEKGIELLFKTKEVYSEMQISITLLYFKQQLDKGAFSQVLNITKDLMFQIDSQIMSIEEYKGKVKQNVLSAFNRKELEDRYQRSYHQTSEEKKQIRDLKENIERVKANYINGVLGKKDRKKYDTILQIDTLLDRAASRHAILLKKKFELLSTLTDSIQLLIENAFSKRFNFHQEVIDNWVEKKVTEEKARQILNPLMPLKVKKVYNPFRAFGPQTIRSKSDEKEIKLLEIDEEEGERQERERELQEMEEFRKEKEMMEFILLPLAEKEFYFITDLLKQMRKEDFQAYVQFEEEKKQTFLDVSIKLHQSKHKKFELLSEEELTYDSEENKMIAQMARENDALLAIGEFEMYETDRTYQFLDNTIVSDYVLRKKVD
;
A
#
# COMPACT_ATOMS: atom_id res chain seq x y z
N MET A 1 34.71 -29.02 17.80
CA MET A 1 33.86 -28.17 16.94
C MET A 1 33.97 -28.75 15.54
N GLU A 2 32.95 -29.48 15.08
CA GLU A 2 33.00 -30.21 13.81
C GLU A 2 33.01 -29.22 12.64
N LEU A 3 34.09 -29.22 11.85
CA LEU A 3 34.27 -28.35 10.67
C LEU A 3 33.06 -28.44 9.71
N GLU A 4 32.39 -29.57 9.65
CA GLU A 4 31.20 -29.79 8.81
C GLU A 4 30.03 -28.84 9.15
N LYS A 5 29.78 -28.54 10.44
CA LYS A 5 28.75 -27.58 10.84
C LYS A 5 29.09 -26.13 10.47
N LEU A 6 30.38 -25.82 10.29
CA LEU A 6 30.84 -24.48 9.94
C LEU A 6 30.72 -24.20 8.43
N PHE A 7 30.76 -25.25 7.60
CA PHE A 7 30.65 -25.16 6.14
C PHE A 7 29.24 -25.46 5.60
N GLU A 8 28.26 -25.70 6.47
CA GLU A 8 26.87 -25.87 6.07
C GLU A 8 26.35 -24.61 5.34
N GLY A 9 25.82 -24.79 4.12
CA GLY A 9 25.35 -23.70 3.26
C GLY A 9 26.43 -22.89 2.53
N MET A 10 27.72 -23.20 2.67
CA MET A 10 28.80 -22.45 1.99
C MET A 10 28.76 -22.58 0.46
N THR A 11 28.33 -23.73 -0.05
CA THR A 11 28.15 -23.93 -1.50
C THR A 11 27.11 -22.97 -2.09
N GLU A 12 25.97 -22.80 -1.41
CA GLU A 12 24.92 -21.87 -1.85
C GLU A 12 25.38 -20.41 -1.76
N ARG A 13 26.09 -20.05 -0.68
CA ARG A 13 26.68 -18.72 -0.52
C ARG A 13 27.69 -18.41 -1.63
N TYR A 14 28.55 -19.37 -1.97
CA TYR A 14 29.53 -19.21 -3.03
C TYR A 14 28.86 -19.08 -4.41
N GLN A 15 27.84 -19.89 -4.69
CA GLN A 15 27.02 -19.76 -5.90
C GLN A 15 26.42 -18.35 -6.04
N ASN A 16 25.98 -17.77 -4.93
CA ASN A 16 25.42 -16.42 -4.91
C ASN A 16 26.49 -15.33 -5.13
N MET A 17 27.65 -15.45 -4.50
CA MET A 17 28.75 -14.49 -4.64
C MET A 17 29.33 -14.47 -6.06
N VAL A 18 29.42 -15.63 -6.70
CA VAL A 18 30.00 -15.77 -8.04
C VAL A 18 29.22 -15.03 -9.12
N LEU A 19 27.91 -14.85 -8.95
CA LEU A 19 27.09 -14.10 -9.90
C LEU A 19 27.61 -12.67 -10.12
N PHE A 20 28.23 -12.06 -9.11
CA PHE A 20 28.76 -10.69 -9.16
C PHE A 20 30.12 -10.58 -9.87
N MET A 21 30.81 -11.69 -10.09
CA MET A 21 32.17 -11.68 -10.63
C MET A 21 32.27 -11.06 -12.04
N PRO A 22 31.34 -11.29 -12.99
CA PRO A 22 31.35 -10.61 -14.28
C PRO A 22 31.30 -9.08 -14.16
N LEU A 23 30.53 -8.56 -13.20
CA LEU A 23 30.45 -7.12 -12.94
C LEU A 23 31.76 -6.61 -12.34
N TYR A 24 32.30 -7.28 -11.32
CA TYR A 24 33.56 -6.88 -10.70
C TYR A 24 34.74 -6.89 -11.69
N GLN A 25 34.74 -7.82 -12.65
CA GLN A 25 35.75 -7.92 -13.70
C GLN A 25 35.70 -6.75 -14.71
N LEU A 26 34.58 -6.01 -14.80
CA LEU A 26 34.48 -4.81 -15.65
C LEU A 26 35.53 -3.77 -15.27
N ASN A 27 35.72 -3.51 -13.98
CA ASN A 27 36.69 -2.52 -13.49
C ASN A 27 38.14 -3.05 -13.43
N GLN A 28 38.34 -4.38 -13.47
CA GLN A 28 39.68 -4.97 -13.52
C GLN A 28 40.28 -4.97 -14.94
N ALA A 29 39.44 -5.19 -15.95
CA ALA A 29 39.82 -5.08 -17.34
C ALA A 29 39.73 -3.61 -17.78
N LYS A 30 40.60 -2.74 -17.25
CA LYS A 30 40.65 -1.32 -17.67
C LYS A 30 41.09 -1.21 -19.13
N ASN A 31 40.14 -1.22 -20.06
CA ASN A 31 40.37 -0.70 -21.39
C ASN A 31 40.76 0.78 -21.24
N LEU A 32 41.95 1.15 -21.72
CA LEU A 32 42.52 2.50 -21.60
C LEU A 32 41.56 3.59 -22.11
N LYS A 33 40.66 3.25 -23.03
CA LYS A 33 39.65 4.13 -23.62
C LYS A 33 38.50 4.50 -22.67
N TYR A 34 38.19 3.67 -21.66
CA TYR A 34 37.03 3.84 -20.77
C TYR A 34 37.42 3.96 -19.29
N LYS A 35 38.67 4.37 -19.02
CA LYS A 35 39.28 4.38 -17.68
C LYS A 35 38.58 5.31 -16.69
N ASP A 36 37.94 6.36 -17.19
CA ASP A 36 37.29 7.40 -16.37
C ASP A 36 35.80 7.11 -16.13
N LEU A 37 35.30 5.96 -16.60
CA LEU A 37 33.92 5.50 -16.40
C LEU A 37 33.85 4.46 -15.28
N ASP A 38 32.80 4.52 -14.46
CA ASP A 38 32.49 3.41 -13.55
C ASP A 38 31.74 2.31 -14.31
N LEU A 39 32.50 1.33 -14.79
CA LEU A 39 31.95 0.26 -15.62
C LEU A 39 31.08 -0.69 -14.81
N ILE A 40 31.23 -0.77 -13.48
CA ILE A 40 30.36 -1.57 -12.63
C ILE A 40 28.97 -0.95 -12.57
N GLU A 41 28.88 0.37 -12.31
CA GLU A 41 27.61 1.09 -12.26
C GLU A 41 26.90 1.09 -13.63
N ILE A 42 27.64 1.31 -14.71
CA ILE A 42 27.09 1.23 -16.07
C ILE A 42 26.63 -0.20 -16.38
N GLY A 43 27.40 -1.21 -15.98
CA GLY A 43 27.03 -2.62 -16.14
C GLY A 43 25.73 -2.96 -15.40
N PHE A 44 25.58 -2.48 -14.17
CA PHE A 44 24.32 -2.60 -13.42
C PHE A 44 23.16 -1.87 -14.11
N SER A 45 23.39 -0.65 -14.59
CA SER A 45 22.40 0.17 -15.28
C SER A 45 21.90 -0.52 -16.55
N VAL A 46 22.78 -1.18 -17.30
CA VAL A 46 22.41 -2.00 -18.47
C VAL A 46 21.52 -3.17 -18.06
N LEU A 47 21.88 -3.93 -17.02
CA LEU A 47 21.07 -5.06 -16.55
C LEU A 47 19.69 -4.58 -16.07
N LEU A 48 19.62 -3.46 -15.35
CA LEU A 48 18.37 -2.84 -14.91
C LEU A 48 17.50 -2.37 -16.08
N PHE A 49 18.09 -1.72 -17.08
CA PHE A 49 17.36 -1.30 -18.28
C PHE A 49 16.77 -2.50 -19.03
N ILE A 50 17.52 -3.60 -19.16
CA ILE A 50 16.99 -4.82 -19.77
C ILE A 50 15.82 -5.38 -18.95
N LEU A 51 15.94 -5.39 -17.61
CA LEU A 51 14.85 -5.81 -16.73
C LEU A 51 13.62 -4.91 -16.87
N GLU A 52 13.78 -3.59 -16.89
CA GLU A 52 12.69 -2.61 -17.05
C GLU A 52 11.94 -2.83 -18.37
N LYS A 53 12.65 -3.04 -19.47
CA LYS A 53 12.04 -3.32 -20.78
C LYS A 53 11.38 -4.69 -20.86
N MET A 54 11.85 -5.66 -20.09
CA MET A 54 11.15 -6.92 -19.90
C MET A 54 9.83 -6.75 -19.12
N LEU A 55 9.70 -5.69 -18.30
CA LEU A 55 8.54 -5.40 -17.46
C LEU A 55 7.44 -4.56 -18.14
N THR A 56 7.80 -3.57 -18.99
CA THR A 56 6.86 -2.51 -19.44
C THR A 56 5.97 -2.86 -20.63
N ASP A 57 6.49 -3.47 -21.71
CA ASP A 57 5.74 -4.16 -22.78
C ASP A 57 6.69 -4.46 -23.96
N LYS A 58 6.61 -5.68 -24.53
CA LYS A 58 7.42 -6.26 -25.63
C LYS A 58 8.71 -7.02 -25.30
N GLY A 59 8.95 -7.40 -24.05
CA GLY A 59 9.73 -8.59 -23.63
C GLY A 59 11.22 -8.72 -24.04
N ASN A 60 11.72 -7.88 -24.94
CA ASN A 60 12.95 -8.07 -25.67
C ASN A 60 13.59 -6.71 -25.96
N VAL A 61 14.89 -6.60 -25.68
CA VAL A 61 15.66 -5.38 -25.92
C VAL A 61 16.46 -5.50 -27.20
N THR A 62 16.30 -4.54 -28.11
CA THR A 62 17.10 -4.47 -29.33
C THR A 62 18.44 -3.78 -29.06
N LYS A 63 19.43 -4.06 -29.93
CA LYS A 63 20.74 -3.38 -29.88
C LYS A 63 20.63 -1.86 -29.99
N ASP A 64 19.69 -1.37 -30.80
CA ASP A 64 19.46 0.07 -30.97
C ASP A 64 18.89 0.73 -29.71
N GLN A 65 18.00 0.05 -28.99
CA GLN A 65 17.48 0.54 -27.72
C GLN A 65 18.59 0.63 -26.66
N LEU A 66 19.52 -0.34 -26.62
CA LEU A 66 20.69 -0.25 -25.74
C LEU A 66 21.65 0.86 -26.14
N ASN A 67 21.88 1.08 -27.44
CA ASN A 67 22.71 2.19 -27.92
C ASN A 67 22.10 3.54 -27.52
N GLN A 68 20.78 3.72 -27.67
CA GLN A 68 20.07 4.92 -27.23
C GLN A 68 20.18 5.14 -25.72
N PHE A 69 19.94 4.08 -24.94
CA PHE A 69 20.06 4.12 -23.47
C PHE A 69 21.48 4.50 -23.02
N LEU A 70 22.51 3.83 -23.54
CA LEU A 70 23.90 4.12 -23.19
C LEU A 70 24.31 5.54 -23.62
N GLY A 71 23.86 6.01 -24.78
CA GLY A 71 24.08 7.38 -25.21
C GLY A 71 23.47 8.42 -24.27
N GLN A 72 22.24 8.17 -23.80
CA GLN A 72 21.58 9.03 -22.81
C GLN A 72 22.29 8.97 -21.45
N LEU A 73 22.62 7.77 -20.96
CA LEU A 73 23.31 7.55 -19.69
C LEU A 73 24.66 8.27 -19.66
N LEU A 74 25.47 8.14 -20.72
CA LEU A 74 26.78 8.80 -20.80
C LEU A 74 26.67 10.32 -20.86
N LYS A 75 25.65 10.84 -21.54
CA LYS A 75 25.40 12.29 -21.62
C LYS A 75 24.95 12.86 -20.29
N GLU A 76 24.03 12.20 -19.59
CA GLU A 76 23.45 12.70 -18.33
C GLU A 76 24.40 12.53 -17.14
N MET A 77 25.07 11.39 -17.02
CA MET A 77 25.88 11.05 -15.84
C MET A 77 27.35 11.46 -15.96
N TYR A 78 27.90 11.45 -17.19
CA TYR A 78 29.33 11.68 -17.42
C TYR A 78 29.60 12.90 -18.32
N ASN A 79 28.54 13.56 -18.84
CA ASN A 79 28.65 14.68 -19.79
C ASN A 79 29.49 14.34 -21.05
N ILE A 80 29.46 13.07 -21.46
CA ILE A 80 30.17 12.56 -22.66
C ILE A 80 29.17 12.40 -23.79
N GLN A 81 29.48 13.00 -24.95
CA GLN A 81 28.72 12.82 -26.18
C GLN A 81 29.55 12.02 -27.18
N TYR A 82 29.25 10.73 -27.27
CA TYR A 82 29.79 9.85 -28.29
C TYR A 82 28.94 9.90 -29.55
N ASN A 83 29.59 9.70 -30.70
CA ASN A 83 28.89 9.49 -31.96
C ASN A 83 28.27 8.07 -32.02
N HIS A 84 27.46 7.79 -33.04
CA HIS A 84 26.78 6.49 -33.17
C HIS A 84 27.73 5.29 -33.22
N GLU A 85 28.91 5.44 -33.83
CA GLU A 85 29.90 4.35 -33.95
C GLU A 85 30.57 4.08 -32.60
N GLU A 86 30.94 5.13 -31.87
CA GLU A 86 31.56 5.07 -30.54
C GLU A 86 30.62 4.46 -29.49
N ILE A 87 29.33 4.84 -29.53
CA ILE A 87 28.31 4.23 -28.66
C ILE A 87 28.17 2.73 -28.97
N ASN A 88 28.16 2.36 -30.25
CA ASN A 88 28.02 0.98 -30.66
C ASN A 88 29.24 0.12 -30.26
N GLU A 89 30.45 0.68 -30.35
CA GLU A 89 31.68 0.07 -29.84
C GLU A 89 31.61 -0.13 -28.32
N PHE A 90 31.18 0.89 -27.58
CA PHE A 90 31.02 0.81 -26.13
C PHE A 90 29.97 -0.23 -25.70
N ARG A 91 28.84 -0.29 -26.40
CA ARG A 91 27.81 -1.31 -26.19
C ARG A 91 28.35 -2.71 -26.44
N THR A 92 29.14 -2.90 -27.50
CA THR A 92 29.76 -4.20 -27.81
C THR A 92 30.72 -4.61 -26.69
N TYR A 93 31.55 -3.68 -26.22
CA TYR A 93 32.46 -3.90 -25.10
C TYR A 93 31.73 -4.28 -23.80
N ILE A 94 30.79 -3.46 -23.31
CA ILE A 94 30.12 -3.74 -22.04
C ILE A 94 29.16 -4.91 -22.14
N VAL A 95 28.30 -4.93 -23.16
CA VAL A 95 27.18 -5.88 -23.22
C VAL A 95 27.63 -7.22 -23.79
N ASP A 96 28.23 -7.22 -24.98
CA ASP A 96 28.52 -8.47 -25.70
C ASP A 96 29.78 -9.16 -25.17
N GLU A 97 30.90 -8.43 -24.99
CA GLU A 97 32.15 -9.02 -24.51
C GLU A 97 32.12 -9.31 -23.01
N LYS A 98 31.67 -8.35 -22.19
CA LYS A 98 31.83 -8.45 -20.72
C LYS A 98 30.63 -9.07 -20.01
N LEU A 99 29.42 -8.55 -20.21
CA LEU A 99 28.22 -9.05 -19.50
C LEU A 99 27.67 -10.35 -20.10
N ARG A 100 27.90 -10.59 -21.40
CA ARG A 100 27.42 -11.78 -22.11
C ARG A 100 28.52 -12.82 -22.37
N ASN A 101 29.80 -12.47 -22.13
CA ASN A 101 30.95 -13.35 -22.38
C ASN A 101 30.95 -13.94 -23.81
N ASP A 102 30.71 -13.08 -24.80
CA ASP A 102 30.53 -13.46 -26.21
C ASP A 102 29.42 -14.51 -26.45
N GLY A 103 28.45 -14.60 -25.53
CA GLY A 103 27.37 -15.60 -25.55
C GLY A 103 27.73 -16.96 -24.94
N LYS A 104 28.93 -17.12 -24.38
CA LYS A 104 29.37 -18.33 -23.67
C LYS A 104 28.98 -18.27 -22.20
N ASP A 105 28.90 -19.44 -21.56
CA ASP A 105 28.71 -19.50 -20.11
C ASP A 105 29.91 -18.91 -19.38
N PHE A 106 29.66 -18.15 -18.33
CA PHE A 106 30.63 -17.88 -17.28
C PHE A 106 30.89 -19.16 -16.50
N ILE A 107 32.17 -19.49 -16.31
CA ILE A 107 32.61 -20.70 -15.63
C ILE A 107 33.49 -20.32 -14.45
N TYR A 108 33.08 -20.65 -13.23
CA TYR A 108 33.87 -20.44 -12.02
C TYR A 108 34.07 -21.74 -11.26
N GLU A 109 35.31 -21.99 -10.85
CA GLU A 109 35.72 -23.17 -10.08
C GLU A 109 35.61 -22.90 -8.58
N PHE A 110 35.08 -23.86 -7.83
CA PHE A 110 35.01 -23.78 -6.36
C PHE A 110 35.22 -25.13 -5.69
N MET A 111 35.66 -25.09 -4.44
CA MET A 111 35.86 -26.30 -3.64
C MET A 111 34.58 -26.62 -2.86
N ASP A 112 33.98 -27.77 -3.12
CA ASP A 112 32.87 -28.28 -2.31
C ASP A 112 33.45 -28.95 -1.06
N TYR A 113 33.33 -28.28 0.09
CA TYR A 113 33.90 -28.76 1.35
C TYR A 113 33.22 -30.02 1.88
N ASN A 114 31.96 -30.27 1.49
CA ASN A 114 31.22 -31.48 1.89
C ASN A 114 31.69 -32.69 1.09
N GLN A 115 31.97 -32.50 -0.21
CA GLN A 115 32.39 -33.58 -1.11
C GLN A 115 33.92 -33.66 -1.30
N LYS A 116 34.67 -32.72 -0.73
CA LYS A 116 36.12 -32.53 -0.91
C LYS A 116 36.56 -32.59 -2.37
N ALA A 117 35.74 -32.03 -3.26
CA ALA A 117 35.95 -32.06 -4.70
C ALA A 117 35.77 -30.68 -5.32
N LYS A 118 36.50 -30.42 -6.40
CA LYS A 118 36.32 -29.21 -7.20
C LYS A 118 35.04 -29.34 -8.03
N LYS A 119 34.23 -28.29 -8.01
CA LYS A 119 33.02 -28.15 -8.82
C LYS A 119 33.08 -26.87 -9.63
N TYR A 120 32.32 -26.85 -10.71
CA TYR A 120 32.20 -25.70 -11.61
C TYR A 120 30.77 -25.17 -11.59
N ILE A 121 30.63 -23.85 -11.57
CA ILE A 121 29.36 -23.16 -11.73
C ILE A 121 29.35 -22.56 -13.12
N HIS A 122 28.32 -22.92 -13.90
CA HIS A 122 28.08 -22.43 -15.24
C HIS A 122 26.83 -21.54 -15.22
N PHE A 123 26.94 -20.32 -15.72
CA PHE A 123 25.77 -19.44 -15.87
C PHE A 123 25.98 -18.40 -16.96
N LYS A 124 24.88 -17.80 -17.42
CA LYS A 124 24.86 -16.60 -18.25
C LYS A 124 24.16 -15.49 -17.47
N LEU A 125 24.38 -14.24 -17.83
CA LEU A 125 23.59 -13.11 -17.30
C LEU A 125 22.55 -12.66 -18.32
N ILE A 126 22.95 -12.51 -19.58
CA ILE A 126 22.12 -12.10 -20.71
C ILE A 126 22.10 -13.23 -21.74
N ASP A 127 20.95 -13.51 -22.34
CA ASP A 127 20.80 -14.46 -23.43
C ASP A 127 20.09 -13.81 -24.63
N THR A 128 20.16 -14.48 -25.78
CA THR A 128 19.47 -14.06 -27.00
C THR A 128 18.14 -14.78 -27.15
N ASP A 129 17.05 -14.03 -27.36
CA ASP A 129 15.74 -14.63 -27.58
C ASP A 129 15.64 -15.21 -29.00
N ASN A 130 15.37 -16.51 -29.10
CA ASN A 130 15.40 -17.29 -30.33
C ASN A 130 13.99 -17.76 -30.74
N TRP A 131 12.99 -16.89 -30.84
CA TRP A 131 11.76 -17.31 -31.55
C TRP A 131 10.83 -16.19 -32.04
N SER A 132 11.00 -15.79 -33.30
CA SER A 132 9.91 -15.32 -34.17
C SER A 132 10.34 -15.34 -35.63
N TYR A 133 9.50 -15.87 -36.52
CA TYR A 133 9.73 -15.86 -37.97
C TYR A 133 9.93 -14.43 -38.53
N ALA A 134 9.42 -13.41 -37.82
CA ALA A 134 9.60 -12.00 -38.16
C ALA A 134 11.02 -11.47 -37.87
N ASN A 135 11.72 -12.02 -36.86
CA ASN A 135 13.09 -11.58 -36.49
C ASN A 135 14.13 -12.08 -37.51
N TYR A 136 13.87 -13.24 -38.15
CA TYR A 136 14.74 -13.80 -39.20
C TYR A 136 14.76 -12.93 -40.47
N ALA A 137 13.63 -12.27 -40.78
CA ALA A 137 13.53 -11.34 -41.90
C ALA A 137 14.24 -9.99 -41.65
N LYS A 138 14.38 -9.57 -40.38
CA LYS A 138 15.01 -8.30 -39.98
C LYS A 138 16.45 -8.40 -39.47
N LYS A 139 16.99 -9.62 -39.25
CA LYS A 139 18.30 -9.86 -38.60
C LYS A 139 18.47 -9.15 -37.24
N GLU A 140 17.36 -8.89 -36.54
CA GLU A 140 17.39 -8.24 -35.23
C GLU A 140 17.59 -9.31 -34.14
N VAL A 141 18.71 -9.21 -33.40
CA VAL A 141 19.01 -10.07 -32.25
C VAL A 141 18.47 -9.37 -31.00
N ASN A 142 17.48 -9.98 -30.38
CA ASN A 142 16.86 -9.50 -29.15
C ASN A 142 17.59 -10.06 -27.94
N LEU A 143 17.79 -9.22 -26.92
CA LEU A 143 18.46 -9.56 -25.67
C LEU A 143 17.46 -9.62 -24.52
N ARG A 144 17.67 -10.60 -23.64
CA ARG A 144 16.86 -10.84 -22.43
C ARG A 144 17.76 -11.23 -21.26
N LEU A 145 17.38 -10.86 -20.04
CA LEU A 145 18.03 -11.41 -18.85
C LEU A 145 17.67 -12.89 -18.65
N THR A 146 18.69 -13.68 -18.33
CA THR A 146 18.55 -15.05 -17.87
C THR A 146 18.09 -15.11 -16.42
N GLU A 147 17.68 -16.29 -15.94
CA GLU A 147 17.33 -16.49 -14.53
C GLU A 147 18.46 -16.06 -13.57
N LYS A 148 19.72 -16.31 -13.94
CA LYS A 148 20.89 -15.94 -13.12
C LYS A 148 21.19 -14.44 -13.17
N GLY A 149 20.94 -13.78 -14.29
CA GLY A 149 21.01 -12.31 -14.40
C GLY A 149 19.93 -11.60 -13.57
N ILE A 150 18.72 -12.16 -13.55
CA ILE A 150 17.61 -11.71 -12.71
C ILE A 150 17.95 -11.94 -11.23
N GLU A 151 18.42 -13.14 -10.88
CA GLU A 151 18.83 -13.51 -9.53
C GLU A 151 19.95 -12.60 -8.97
N LEU A 152 20.90 -12.18 -9.81
CA LEU A 152 21.93 -11.21 -9.44
C LEU A 152 21.30 -9.87 -9.01
N LEU A 153 20.44 -9.30 -9.85
CA LEU A 153 19.75 -8.03 -9.55
C LEU A 153 18.87 -8.12 -8.31
N PHE A 154 18.33 -9.32 -8.00
CA PHE A 154 17.55 -9.53 -6.79
C PHE A 154 18.42 -9.60 -5.53
N LYS A 155 19.66 -10.08 -5.66
CA LYS A 155 20.60 -10.17 -4.53
C LYS A 155 21.27 -8.83 -4.20
N THR A 156 21.33 -7.87 -5.12
CA THR A 156 21.81 -6.51 -4.80
C THR A 156 20.87 -5.73 -3.93
N LYS A 157 19.55 -5.97 -4.01
CA LYS A 157 18.48 -5.47 -3.13
C LYS A 157 18.59 -4.03 -2.57
N GLU A 158 19.31 -3.16 -3.28
CA GLU A 158 19.24 -1.69 -3.23
C GLU A 158 18.57 -1.13 -4.50
N VAL A 159 17.80 -1.96 -5.21
CA VAL A 159 16.94 -1.50 -6.30
C VAL A 159 15.58 -1.15 -5.68
N TYR A 160 15.24 0.15 -5.71
CA TYR A 160 14.07 0.81 -5.13
C TYR A 160 13.07 -0.11 -4.42
N SER A 161 12.92 0.05 -3.09
CA SER A 161 11.90 -0.65 -2.29
C SER A 161 10.52 -0.64 -2.95
N GLU A 162 10.22 0.43 -3.69
CA GLU A 162 9.00 0.65 -4.47
C GLU A 162 8.73 -0.45 -5.53
N MET A 163 9.75 -1.05 -6.16
CA MET A 163 9.57 -2.02 -7.28
C MET A 163 9.61 -3.50 -6.88
N GLN A 164 9.86 -3.77 -5.60
CA GLN A 164 10.18 -5.12 -5.14
C GLN A 164 9.02 -6.12 -5.30
N ILE A 165 7.79 -5.67 -5.05
CA ILE A 165 6.57 -6.48 -5.16
C ILE A 165 6.29 -6.79 -6.64
N SER A 166 6.24 -5.77 -7.50
CA SER A 166 6.09 -5.91 -8.97
C SER A 166 7.05 -6.95 -9.56
N ILE A 167 8.32 -6.92 -9.16
CA ILE A 167 9.35 -7.84 -9.63
C ILE A 167 9.08 -9.28 -9.16
N THR A 168 8.69 -9.44 -7.90
CA THR A 168 8.39 -10.75 -7.31
C THR A 168 7.17 -11.39 -7.98
N LEU A 169 6.15 -10.60 -8.34
CA LEU A 169 4.98 -11.04 -9.09
C LEU A 169 5.33 -11.53 -10.50
N LEU A 170 6.28 -10.89 -11.19
CA LEU A 170 6.75 -11.37 -12.49
C LEU A 170 7.49 -12.70 -12.36
N TYR A 171 8.39 -12.82 -11.38
CA TYR A 171 9.14 -14.04 -11.17
C TYR A 171 8.22 -15.20 -10.78
N PHE A 172 7.21 -14.93 -9.95
CA PHE A 172 6.13 -15.86 -9.64
C PHE A 172 5.45 -16.35 -10.92
N LYS A 173 5.01 -15.43 -11.80
CA LYS A 173 4.36 -15.76 -13.07
C LYS A 173 5.21 -16.68 -13.93
N GLN A 174 6.49 -16.33 -14.10
CA GLN A 174 7.42 -17.10 -14.92
C GLN A 174 7.65 -18.53 -14.38
N GLN A 175 7.75 -18.69 -13.06
CA GLN A 175 7.92 -20.01 -12.45
C GLN A 175 6.64 -20.84 -12.45
N LEU A 176 5.48 -20.18 -12.34
CA LEU A 176 4.18 -20.82 -12.49
C LEU A 176 3.98 -21.39 -13.90
N ASP A 177 4.32 -20.61 -14.94
CA ASP A 177 4.24 -21.03 -16.35
C ASP A 177 5.15 -22.25 -16.64
N LYS A 178 6.27 -22.38 -15.91
CA LYS A 178 7.19 -23.53 -16.00
C LYS A 178 6.73 -24.75 -15.21
N GLY A 179 5.64 -24.66 -14.44
CA GLY A 179 5.17 -25.74 -13.57
C GLY A 179 6.08 -26.02 -12.37
N ALA A 180 6.90 -25.04 -11.98
CA ALA A 180 7.91 -25.12 -10.93
C ALA A 180 7.31 -24.82 -9.53
N PHE A 181 6.28 -25.58 -9.13
CA PHE A 181 5.41 -25.24 -7.99
C PHE A 181 6.14 -25.10 -6.64
N SER A 182 7.19 -25.89 -6.40
CA SER A 182 7.96 -25.76 -5.16
C SER A 182 8.72 -24.42 -5.08
N GLN A 183 9.23 -23.92 -6.20
CA GLN A 183 9.82 -22.58 -6.27
C GLN A 183 8.74 -21.51 -6.11
N VAL A 184 7.59 -21.66 -6.79
CA VAL A 184 6.45 -20.74 -6.68
C VAL A 184 5.98 -20.57 -5.24
N LEU A 185 5.91 -21.65 -4.48
CA LEU A 185 5.54 -21.60 -3.06
C LEU A 185 6.48 -20.72 -2.24
N ASN A 186 7.79 -20.83 -2.45
CA ASN A 186 8.78 -20.00 -1.76
C ASN A 186 8.67 -18.53 -2.19
N ILE A 187 8.46 -18.28 -3.48
CA ILE A 187 8.23 -16.94 -4.02
C ILE A 187 6.98 -16.29 -3.42
N THR A 188 5.93 -17.08 -3.17
CA THR A 188 4.70 -16.59 -2.51
C THR A 188 4.96 -16.13 -1.08
N LYS A 189 5.78 -16.89 -0.34
CA LYS A 189 6.18 -16.53 1.03
C LYS A 189 7.05 -15.28 1.03
N ASP A 190 7.99 -15.18 0.09
CA ASP A 190 8.81 -13.99 -0.08
C ASP A 190 7.95 -12.78 -0.41
N LEU A 191 7.00 -12.90 -1.34
CA LEU A 191 6.04 -11.84 -1.69
C LEU A 191 5.31 -11.32 -0.44
N MET A 192 4.83 -12.23 0.41
CA MET A 192 4.12 -11.87 1.65
C MET A 192 5.03 -11.10 2.62
N PHE A 193 6.26 -11.58 2.84
CA PHE A 193 7.25 -10.88 3.67
C PHE A 193 7.57 -9.48 3.14
N GLN A 194 7.63 -9.31 1.82
CA GLN A 194 7.88 -8.01 1.19
C GLN A 194 6.73 -7.02 1.41
N ILE A 195 5.49 -7.49 1.24
CA ILE A 195 4.30 -6.67 1.49
C ILE A 195 4.29 -6.24 2.96
N ASP A 196 4.55 -7.16 3.89
CA ASP A 196 4.60 -6.86 5.32
C ASP A 196 5.69 -5.85 5.67
N SER A 197 6.88 -6.03 5.12
CA SER A 197 7.99 -5.08 5.32
C SER A 197 7.66 -3.69 4.77
N GLN A 198 6.96 -3.60 3.63
CA GLN A 198 6.53 -2.30 3.11
C GLN A 198 5.45 -1.65 3.99
N ILE A 199 4.50 -2.43 4.53
CA ILE A 199 3.49 -1.91 5.47
C ILE A 199 4.19 -1.32 6.70
N MET A 200 5.13 -2.05 7.30
CA MET A 200 5.88 -1.57 8.47
C MET A 200 6.68 -0.30 8.16
N SER A 201 7.31 -0.22 6.98
CA SER A 201 8.06 0.96 6.56
C SER A 201 7.17 2.19 6.38
N ILE A 202 5.95 2.01 5.85
CA ILE A 202 4.96 3.08 5.71
C ILE A 202 4.50 3.60 7.07
N GLU A 203 4.28 2.71 8.04
CA GLU A 203 3.89 3.10 9.40
C GLU A 203 5.01 3.88 10.12
N GLU A 204 6.26 3.44 9.98
CA GLU A 204 7.43 4.17 10.51
C GLU A 204 7.55 5.55 9.85
N TYR A 205 7.36 5.63 8.52
CA TYR A 205 7.40 6.89 7.79
C TYR A 205 6.24 7.82 8.17
N LYS A 206 5.03 7.29 8.41
CA LYS A 206 3.88 8.05 8.93
C LYS A 206 4.22 8.73 10.25
N GLY A 207 4.88 8.01 11.17
CA GLY A 207 5.38 8.58 12.44
C GLY A 207 6.36 9.73 12.22
N LYS A 208 7.35 9.54 11.33
CA LYS A 208 8.34 10.59 10.99
C LYS A 208 7.70 11.83 10.35
N VAL A 209 6.72 11.64 9.46
CA VAL A 209 5.98 12.73 8.81
C VAL A 209 5.23 13.55 9.86
N LYS A 210 4.56 12.90 10.82
CA LYS A 210 3.87 13.60 11.92
C LYS A 210 4.85 14.42 12.77
N GLN A 211 6.02 13.86 13.12
CA GLN A 211 7.02 14.54 13.95
C GLN A 211 7.74 15.69 13.24
N ASN A 212 7.97 15.59 11.93
CA ASN A 212 8.77 16.56 11.15
C ASN A 212 8.12 16.92 9.81
N VAL A 213 6.93 17.51 9.84
CA VAL A 213 6.21 17.95 8.62
C VAL A 213 7.05 18.97 7.80
N LEU A 214 7.91 19.76 8.47
CA LEU A 214 8.78 20.76 7.83
C LEU A 214 9.91 20.19 6.97
N SER A 215 10.34 18.94 7.19
CA SER A 215 11.38 18.30 6.37
C SER A 215 10.83 17.67 5.07
N ALA A 216 9.50 17.58 4.95
CA ALA A 216 8.79 17.04 3.79
C ALA A 216 8.36 18.13 2.77
N PHE A 217 9.03 19.28 2.76
CA PHE A 217 8.58 20.50 2.06
C PHE A 217 8.86 20.57 0.55
N ASN A 218 8.81 19.44 -0.16
CA ASN A 218 8.68 19.45 -1.62
C ASN A 218 7.36 18.76 -1.99
N ARG A 219 6.25 19.48 -1.79
CA ARG A 219 4.88 19.03 -2.09
C ARG A 219 4.77 18.37 -3.47
N LYS A 220 5.45 18.95 -4.48
CA LYS A 220 5.39 18.48 -5.87
C LYS A 220 6.11 17.14 -6.08
N GLU A 221 7.30 16.96 -5.49
CA GLU A 221 8.04 15.70 -5.61
C GLU A 221 7.39 14.58 -4.81
N LEU A 222 6.79 14.90 -3.64
CA LEU A 222 6.05 13.93 -2.83
C LEU A 222 4.74 13.51 -3.52
N GLU A 223 3.93 14.45 -3.99
CA GLU A 223 2.72 14.14 -4.77
C GLU A 223 3.07 13.27 -5.99
N ASP A 224 4.07 13.66 -6.78
CA ASP A 224 4.48 12.90 -7.98
C ASP A 224 5.04 11.51 -7.65
N ARG A 225 5.78 11.36 -6.55
CA ARG A 225 6.33 10.07 -6.11
C ARG A 225 5.23 9.14 -5.59
N TYR A 226 4.29 9.67 -4.81
CA TYR A 226 3.19 8.87 -4.27
C TYR A 226 2.12 8.55 -5.32
N GLN A 227 1.84 9.44 -6.27
CA GLN A 227 0.97 9.13 -7.43
C GLN A 227 1.56 8.01 -8.28
N ARG A 228 2.87 8.04 -8.54
CA ARG A 228 3.57 6.93 -9.23
C ARG A 228 3.48 5.62 -8.43
N SER A 229 3.73 5.68 -7.12
CA SER A 229 3.58 4.51 -6.25
C SER A 229 2.14 3.98 -6.22
N TYR A 230 1.13 4.86 -6.30
CA TYR A 230 -0.28 4.49 -6.36
C TYR A 230 -0.61 3.73 -7.66
N HIS A 231 -0.23 4.29 -8.81
CA HIS A 231 -0.43 3.63 -10.11
C HIS A 231 0.22 2.25 -10.12
N GLN A 232 1.45 2.16 -9.64
CA GLN A 232 2.17 0.90 -9.55
C GLN A 232 1.48 -0.11 -8.61
N THR A 233 1.03 0.32 -7.44
CA THR A 233 0.32 -0.57 -6.49
C THR A 233 -1.03 -1.02 -7.08
N SER A 234 -1.72 -0.17 -7.84
CA SER A 234 -2.94 -0.56 -8.53
C SER A 234 -2.69 -1.61 -9.62
N GLU A 235 -1.61 -1.46 -10.38
CA GLU A 235 -1.17 -2.43 -11.39
C GLU A 235 -0.77 -3.77 -10.76
N GLU A 236 -0.04 -3.75 -9.64
CA GLU A 236 0.31 -4.95 -8.87
C GLU A 236 -0.94 -5.71 -8.40
N LYS A 237 -1.98 -4.99 -7.94
CA LYS A 237 -3.26 -5.60 -7.55
C LYS A 237 -3.93 -6.31 -8.73
N LYS A 238 -3.84 -5.75 -9.94
CA LYS A 238 -4.32 -6.41 -11.17
C LYS A 238 -3.49 -7.66 -11.48
N GLN A 239 -2.16 -7.57 -11.39
CA GLN A 239 -1.27 -8.72 -11.62
C GLN A 239 -1.53 -9.88 -10.64
N ILE A 240 -1.76 -9.59 -9.36
CA ILE A 240 -2.13 -10.61 -8.36
C ILE A 240 -3.44 -11.30 -8.74
N ARG A 241 -4.43 -10.56 -9.23
CA ARG A 241 -5.70 -11.11 -9.72
C ARG A 241 -5.51 -12.01 -10.94
N ASP A 242 -4.73 -11.56 -11.92
CA ASP A 242 -4.42 -12.34 -13.12
C ASP A 242 -3.68 -13.65 -12.75
N LEU A 243 -2.80 -13.60 -11.74
CA LEU A 243 -2.12 -14.79 -11.21
C LEU A 243 -3.08 -15.76 -10.53
N LYS A 244 -4.08 -15.25 -9.79
CA LYS A 244 -5.13 -16.08 -9.19
C LYS A 244 -5.94 -16.81 -10.27
N GLU A 245 -6.33 -16.12 -11.33
CA GLU A 245 -7.01 -16.75 -12.48
C GLU A 245 -6.13 -17.80 -13.19
N ASN A 246 -4.81 -17.60 -13.23
CA ASN A 246 -3.89 -18.60 -13.77
C ASN A 246 -3.81 -19.84 -12.88
N ILE A 247 -3.77 -19.68 -11.55
CA ILE A 247 -3.75 -20.81 -10.61
C ILE A 247 -5.04 -21.61 -10.69
N GLU A 248 -6.19 -20.95 -10.75
CA GLU A 248 -7.49 -21.61 -10.91
C GLU A 248 -7.56 -22.42 -12.22
N ARG A 249 -7.02 -21.88 -13.32
CA ARG A 249 -6.85 -22.64 -14.57
C ARG A 249 -5.94 -23.85 -14.43
N VAL A 250 -4.80 -23.70 -13.74
CA VAL A 250 -3.87 -24.82 -13.48
C VAL A 250 -4.55 -25.89 -12.62
N LYS A 251 -5.28 -25.49 -11.57
CA LYS A 251 -6.05 -26.37 -10.67
C LYS A 251 -7.11 -27.16 -11.43
N ALA A 252 -7.88 -26.50 -12.31
CA ALA A 252 -8.88 -27.15 -13.17
C ALA A 252 -8.26 -28.19 -14.13
N ASN A 253 -7.09 -27.88 -14.71
CA ASN A 253 -6.37 -28.82 -15.58
C ASN A 253 -5.89 -30.08 -14.83
N TYR A 254 -5.51 -29.96 -13.56
CA TYR A 254 -5.10 -31.10 -12.73
C TYR A 254 -6.29 -31.96 -12.26
N ILE A 255 -7.46 -31.36 -12.05
CA ILE A 255 -8.70 -32.09 -11.69
C ILE A 255 -9.20 -32.96 -12.85
N ASN A 256 -9.03 -32.49 -14.09
CA ASN A 256 -9.46 -33.20 -15.31
C ASN A 256 -8.50 -34.33 -15.75
N GLY A 257 -7.30 -34.43 -15.16
CA GLY A 257 -6.32 -35.48 -15.43
C GLY A 257 -6.40 -36.64 -14.42
N VAL A 258 -6.20 -37.89 -14.88
CA VAL A 258 -6.19 -39.07 -13.98
C VAL A 258 -4.96 -39.00 -13.05
N LEU A 259 -5.19 -38.68 -11.76
CA LEU A 259 -4.16 -38.37 -10.78
C LEU A 259 -3.33 -39.59 -10.34
N GLY A 260 -2.01 -39.57 -10.60
CA GLY A 260 -1.04 -40.48 -9.97
C GLY A 260 -0.53 -39.99 -8.60
N LYS A 261 0.21 -40.84 -7.85
CA LYS A 261 0.75 -40.47 -6.52
C LYS A 261 1.71 -39.27 -6.52
N LYS A 262 2.43 -39.01 -7.63
CA LYS A 262 3.29 -37.82 -7.78
C LYS A 262 2.50 -36.54 -8.07
N ASP A 263 1.29 -36.66 -8.63
CA ASP A 263 0.43 -35.52 -8.96
C ASP A 263 -0.31 -35.00 -7.74
N ARG A 264 -0.60 -35.85 -6.74
CA ARG A 264 -1.16 -35.43 -5.45
C ARG A 264 -0.28 -34.42 -4.70
N LYS A 265 1.02 -34.67 -4.57
CA LYS A 265 1.93 -33.73 -3.88
C LYS A 265 2.05 -32.38 -4.59
N LYS A 266 1.99 -32.39 -5.93
CA LYS A 266 1.97 -31.15 -6.72
C LYS A 266 0.66 -30.40 -6.52
N TYR A 267 -0.47 -31.11 -6.51
CA TYR A 267 -1.77 -30.54 -6.22
C TYR A 267 -1.84 -29.92 -4.81
N ASP A 268 -1.31 -30.59 -3.79
CA ASP A 268 -1.22 -30.04 -2.43
C ASP A 268 -0.36 -28.76 -2.39
N THR A 269 0.72 -28.73 -3.18
CA THR A 269 1.56 -27.52 -3.31
C THR A 269 0.80 -26.39 -4.00
N ILE A 270 0.02 -26.69 -5.05
CA ILE A 270 -0.83 -25.71 -5.74
C ILE A 270 -1.88 -25.13 -4.78
N LEU A 271 -2.52 -25.97 -3.96
CA LEU A 271 -3.48 -25.51 -2.97
C LEU A 271 -2.84 -24.59 -1.91
N GLN A 272 -1.61 -24.90 -1.49
CA GLN A 272 -0.85 -24.02 -0.60
C GLN A 272 -0.49 -22.69 -1.26
N ILE A 273 -0.11 -22.70 -2.54
CA ILE A 273 0.14 -21.47 -3.29
C ILE A 273 -1.14 -20.64 -3.39
N ASP A 274 -2.28 -21.26 -3.68
CA ASP A 274 -3.60 -20.61 -3.80
C ASP A 274 -3.96 -19.86 -2.50
N THR A 275 -3.94 -20.55 -1.36
CA THR A 275 -4.21 -19.95 -0.04
C THR A 275 -3.23 -18.84 0.34
N LEU A 276 -1.93 -19.00 0.04
CA LEU A 276 -0.93 -17.98 0.33
C LEU A 276 -1.05 -16.77 -0.61
N LEU A 277 -1.42 -16.99 -1.87
CA LEU A 277 -1.65 -15.91 -2.82
C LEU A 277 -2.89 -15.10 -2.45
N ASP A 278 -3.94 -15.75 -1.95
CA ASP A 278 -5.12 -15.06 -1.40
C ASP A 278 -4.75 -14.17 -0.21
N ARG A 279 -3.95 -14.69 0.73
CA ARG A 279 -3.42 -13.88 1.83
C ARG A 279 -2.55 -12.72 1.34
N ALA A 280 -1.70 -12.96 0.34
CA ALA A 280 -0.87 -11.92 -0.26
C ALA A 280 -1.74 -10.83 -0.94
N ALA A 281 -2.81 -11.21 -1.63
CA ALA A 281 -3.76 -10.27 -2.24
C ALA A 281 -4.44 -9.40 -1.18
N SER A 282 -4.88 -10.01 -0.08
CA SER A 282 -5.49 -9.30 1.05
C SER A 282 -4.50 -8.35 1.74
N ARG A 283 -3.28 -8.81 2.04
CA ARG A 283 -2.21 -7.98 2.60
C ARG A 283 -1.85 -6.82 1.68
N HIS A 284 -1.82 -7.04 0.37
CA HIS A 284 -1.54 -5.99 -0.61
C HIS A 284 -2.65 -4.94 -0.67
N ALA A 285 -3.92 -5.33 -0.46
CA ALA A 285 -5.02 -4.37 -0.30
C ALA A 285 -4.85 -3.49 0.96
N ILE A 286 -4.35 -4.04 2.08
CA ILE A 286 -3.98 -3.25 3.28
C ILE A 286 -2.88 -2.26 2.94
N LEU A 287 -1.83 -2.72 2.26
CA LEU A 287 -0.73 -1.86 1.83
C LEU A 287 -1.24 -0.67 1.02
N LEU A 288 -2.16 -0.88 0.07
CA LEU A 288 -2.79 0.19 -0.69
C LEU A 288 -3.58 1.16 0.20
N LYS A 289 -4.38 0.64 1.16
CA LYS A 289 -5.13 1.47 2.12
C LYS A 289 -4.19 2.32 2.99
N LYS A 290 -3.14 1.72 3.55
CA LYS A 290 -2.14 2.42 4.38
C LYS A 290 -1.40 3.52 3.61
N LYS A 291 -1.08 3.29 2.32
CA LYS A 291 -0.53 4.33 1.45
C LYS A 291 -1.51 5.50 1.26
N PHE A 292 -2.81 5.24 1.14
CA PHE A 292 -3.84 6.29 1.05
C PHE A 292 -3.97 7.08 2.37
N GLU A 293 -4.01 6.40 3.51
CA GLU A 293 -4.06 7.03 4.83
C GLU A 293 -2.85 7.94 5.08
N LEU A 294 -1.65 7.52 4.66
CA LEU A 294 -0.44 8.33 4.75
C LEU A 294 -0.56 9.62 3.93
N LEU A 295 -1.07 9.54 2.70
CA LEU A 295 -1.31 10.71 1.84
C LEU A 295 -2.30 11.70 2.45
N SER A 296 -3.40 11.20 3.02
CA SER A 296 -4.37 12.03 3.74
C SER A 296 -3.72 12.70 4.94
N THR A 297 -3.03 11.92 5.78
CA THR A 297 -2.33 12.43 6.97
C THR A 297 -1.31 13.51 6.61
N LEU A 298 -0.57 13.32 5.52
CA LEU A 298 0.40 14.31 5.03
C LEU A 298 -0.31 15.60 4.60
N THR A 299 -1.42 15.49 3.88
CA THR A 299 -2.20 16.64 3.39
C THR A 299 -2.80 17.42 4.56
N ASP A 300 -3.39 16.73 5.53
CA ASP A 300 -3.95 17.32 6.75
C ASP A 300 -2.85 18.01 7.57
N SER A 301 -1.69 17.37 7.71
CA SER A 301 -0.55 17.93 8.45
C SER A 301 0.02 19.18 7.76
N ILE A 302 0.10 19.18 6.42
CA ILE A 302 0.49 20.36 5.64
C ILE A 302 -0.56 21.47 5.80
N GLN A 303 -1.85 21.15 5.76
CA GLN A 303 -2.91 22.13 5.96
C GLN A 303 -2.80 22.77 7.35
N LEU A 304 -2.64 21.96 8.40
CA LEU A 304 -2.41 22.45 9.76
C LEU A 304 -1.16 23.33 9.86
N LEU A 305 -0.07 22.97 9.17
CA LEU A 305 1.11 23.83 9.11
C LEU A 305 0.83 25.16 8.43
N ILE A 306 0.11 25.17 7.31
CA ILE A 306 -0.29 26.38 6.60
C ILE A 306 -1.15 27.25 7.51
N GLU A 307 -2.18 26.67 8.12
CA GLU A 307 -3.06 27.35 9.08
C GLU A 307 -2.25 27.92 10.24
N ASN A 308 -1.32 27.16 10.81
CA ASN A 308 -0.45 27.60 11.90
C ASN A 308 0.55 28.69 11.49
N ALA A 309 1.14 28.58 10.29
CA ALA A 309 2.03 29.59 9.72
C ALA A 309 1.30 30.92 9.49
N PHE A 310 0.03 30.86 9.08
CA PHE A 310 -0.81 32.04 8.91
C PHE A 310 -1.42 32.53 10.23
N SER A 311 -1.58 31.68 11.26
CA SER A 311 -2.24 32.06 12.53
C SER A 311 -1.30 32.57 13.64
N LYS A 312 0.04 32.49 13.49
CA LYS A 312 1.01 33.25 14.30
C LYS A 312 2.21 33.68 13.42
N ARG A 313 2.42 34.96 13.09
CA ARG A 313 2.64 36.10 14.00
C ARG A 313 2.17 37.42 13.35
N PHE A 314 1.09 38.03 13.83
CA PHE A 314 0.89 39.46 13.61
C PHE A 314 1.97 40.20 14.40
N ASN A 315 3.06 40.56 13.74
CA ASN A 315 4.13 41.33 14.37
C ASN A 315 3.64 42.77 14.51
N PHE A 316 3.02 43.09 15.64
CA PHE A 316 2.46 44.41 15.92
C PHE A 316 3.49 45.52 15.71
N HIS A 317 4.77 45.24 15.93
CA HIS A 317 5.83 46.21 15.67
C HIS A 317 5.98 46.51 14.17
N GLN A 318 6.13 45.49 13.33
CA GLN A 318 6.29 45.66 11.89
C GLN A 318 5.00 46.13 11.20
N GLU A 319 3.85 45.55 11.55
CA GLU A 319 2.62 45.81 10.81
C GLU A 319 1.82 47.01 11.31
N VAL A 320 1.95 47.38 12.59
CA VAL A 320 1.21 48.51 13.16
C VAL A 320 2.15 49.68 13.45
N ILE A 321 3.22 49.46 14.20
CA ILE A 321 4.07 50.56 14.66
C ILE A 321 4.82 51.19 13.48
N ASP A 322 5.50 50.40 12.64
CA ASP A 322 6.25 50.94 11.49
C ASP A 322 5.32 51.67 10.51
N ASN A 323 4.16 51.08 10.21
CA ASN A 323 3.13 51.70 9.37
C ASN A 323 2.55 53.00 9.97
N TRP A 324 2.41 53.09 11.30
CA TRP A 324 1.90 54.29 11.97
C TRP A 324 2.95 55.41 12.01
N VAL A 325 4.23 55.04 12.15
CA VAL A 325 5.35 55.97 12.09
C VAL A 325 5.52 56.53 10.68
N GLU A 326 5.47 55.66 9.65
CA GLU A 326 5.58 56.07 8.24
C GLU A 326 4.45 57.03 7.83
N LYS A 327 3.21 56.74 8.26
CA LYS A 327 2.03 57.58 7.97
C LYS A 327 1.85 58.76 8.92
N LYS A 328 2.77 58.97 9.88
CA LYS A 328 2.72 60.03 10.91
C LYS A 328 1.35 60.15 11.58
N VAL A 329 0.81 59.01 12.04
CA VAL A 329 -0.51 58.96 12.65
C VAL A 329 -0.54 59.86 13.89
N THR A 330 -1.53 60.77 13.93
CA THR A 330 -1.73 61.70 15.06
C THR A 330 -2.24 60.94 16.29
N GLU A 331 -1.89 61.41 17.49
CA GLU A 331 -2.26 60.79 18.77
C GLU A 331 -3.78 60.52 18.89
N GLU A 332 -4.62 61.43 18.40
CA GLU A 332 -6.07 61.29 18.42
C GLU A 332 -6.57 60.09 17.60
N LYS A 333 -6.00 59.86 16.41
CA LYS A 333 -6.35 58.72 15.56
C LYS A 333 -5.87 57.40 16.16
N ALA A 334 -4.67 57.39 16.75
CA ALA A 334 -4.17 56.22 17.48
C ALA A 334 -5.06 55.88 18.68
N ARG A 335 -5.52 56.89 19.44
CA ARG A 335 -6.46 56.71 20.55
C ARG A 335 -7.83 56.20 20.08
N GLN A 336 -8.35 56.68 18.96
CA GLN A 336 -9.61 56.16 18.39
C GLN A 336 -9.51 54.68 18.00
N ILE A 337 -8.37 54.24 17.46
CA ILE A 337 -8.14 52.84 17.07
C ILE A 337 -7.92 51.96 18.31
N LEU A 338 -7.18 52.43 19.32
CA LEU A 338 -6.82 51.65 20.51
C LEU A 338 -7.91 51.62 21.58
N ASN A 339 -8.74 52.66 21.71
CA ASN A 339 -9.78 52.73 22.74
C ASN A 339 -10.77 51.54 22.76
N PRO A 340 -11.29 51.03 21.63
CA PRO A 340 -12.16 49.86 21.63
C PRO A 340 -11.44 48.55 21.95
N LEU A 341 -10.11 48.49 21.76
CA LEU A 341 -9.27 47.32 22.06
C LEU A 341 -8.73 47.32 23.49
N MET A 342 -8.77 48.47 24.17
CA MET A 342 -8.31 48.58 25.54
C MET A 342 -9.35 47.99 26.50
N PRO A 343 -8.95 47.09 27.43
CA PRO A 343 -9.87 46.54 28.40
C PRO A 343 -10.44 47.67 29.27
N LEU A 344 -11.75 47.62 29.53
CA LEU A 344 -12.40 48.47 30.52
C LEU A 344 -11.55 48.45 31.80
N LYS A 345 -11.15 49.63 32.28
CA LYS A 345 -10.42 49.78 33.54
C LYS A 345 -11.34 49.44 34.71
N VAL A 346 -11.51 48.15 34.97
CA VAL A 346 -12.19 47.67 36.17
C VAL A 346 -11.24 47.92 37.35
N LYS A 347 -11.70 48.67 38.37
CA LYS A 347 -10.94 48.84 39.61
C LYS A 347 -10.70 47.46 40.22
N LYS A 348 -9.44 47.08 40.41
CA LYS A 348 -9.09 45.78 41.01
C LYS A 348 -9.55 45.77 42.45
N VAL A 349 -10.61 45.02 42.75
CA VAL A 349 -11.05 44.73 44.11
C VAL A 349 -10.54 43.35 44.47
N TYR A 350 -9.83 43.23 45.59
CA TYR A 350 -9.36 41.94 46.08
C TYR A 350 -10.55 41.16 46.65
N ASN A 351 -10.84 39.99 46.08
CA ASN A 351 -11.82 39.08 46.66
C ASN A 351 -11.15 38.26 47.79
N PRO A 352 -11.54 38.43 49.07
CA PRO A 352 -10.95 37.71 50.19
C PRO A 352 -11.08 36.18 50.06
N PHE A 353 -12.12 35.70 49.38
CA PHE A 353 -12.34 34.27 49.16
C PHE A 353 -11.27 33.61 48.27
N ARG A 354 -10.48 34.40 47.53
CA ARG A 354 -9.39 33.90 46.70
C ARG A 354 -8.22 33.34 47.52
N ALA A 355 -8.12 33.69 48.81
CA ALA A 355 -7.11 33.14 49.73
C ALA A 355 -7.36 31.67 50.07
N PHE A 356 -8.61 31.21 49.98
CA PHE A 356 -9.01 29.82 50.28
C PHE A 356 -9.06 28.93 49.05
N GLY A 357 -8.76 29.47 47.86
CA GLY A 357 -8.62 28.68 46.64
C GLY A 357 -7.33 27.85 46.64
N PRO A 358 -7.29 26.74 45.88
CA PRO A 358 -6.08 25.91 45.78
C PRO A 358 -4.90 26.73 45.26
N GLN A 359 -3.82 26.78 46.05
CA GLN A 359 -2.60 27.49 45.67
C GLN A 359 -1.64 26.52 44.97
N THR A 360 -1.37 26.76 43.69
CA THR A 360 -0.37 26.00 42.94
C THR A 360 1.02 26.54 43.25
N ILE A 361 1.91 25.69 43.76
CA ILE A 361 3.34 25.99 43.91
C ILE A 361 3.95 25.98 42.50
N ARG A 362 4.29 27.15 41.94
CA ARG A 362 5.04 27.21 40.68
C ARG A 362 6.52 26.93 40.96
N SER A 363 7.03 25.84 40.40
CA SER A 363 8.47 25.65 40.21
C SER A 363 9.00 26.75 39.29
N LYS A 364 10.19 27.29 39.58
CA LYS A 364 10.85 28.35 38.80
C LYS A 364 11.36 27.90 37.42
N SER A 365 10.97 26.73 36.93
CA SER A 365 11.46 26.11 35.70
C SER A 365 10.53 26.25 34.49
N ASP A 366 9.67 27.26 34.48
CA ASP A 366 8.82 27.60 33.32
C ASP A 366 9.34 28.86 32.58
N GLU A 367 10.67 29.00 32.47
CA GLU A 367 11.22 29.77 31.36
C GLU A 367 11.09 28.90 30.12
N LYS A 368 10.04 29.20 29.34
CA LYS A 368 9.75 28.61 28.04
C LYS A 368 10.93 28.88 27.09
N GLU A 369 11.90 27.98 27.10
CA GLU A 369 12.63 27.66 25.88
C GLU A 369 11.60 27.18 24.86
N ILE A 370 11.56 27.89 23.74
CA ILE A 370 10.71 27.58 22.60
C ILE A 370 11.29 26.32 21.97
N LYS A 371 10.90 25.15 22.48
CA LYS A 371 10.91 23.92 21.69
C LYS A 371 9.94 24.16 20.54
N LEU A 372 10.41 23.96 19.31
CA LEU A 372 9.51 23.66 18.20
C LEU A 372 8.58 22.54 18.67
N LEU A 373 7.28 22.68 18.40
CA LEU A 373 6.26 21.69 18.74
C LEU A 373 6.60 20.35 18.07
N GLU A 374 7.29 19.47 18.79
CA GLU A 374 7.05 18.03 18.69
C GLU A 374 5.56 17.87 19.03
N ILE A 375 4.79 17.29 18.11
CA ILE A 375 3.43 16.83 18.44
C ILE A 375 3.62 15.84 19.58
N ASP A 376 3.14 16.18 20.78
CA ASP A 376 3.30 15.35 21.97
C ASP A 376 2.64 13.99 21.69
N GLU A 377 3.44 12.92 21.63
CA GLU A 377 2.98 11.57 21.25
C GLU A 377 1.81 11.13 22.13
N GLU A 378 1.78 11.57 23.40
CA GLU A 378 0.70 11.28 24.33
C GLU A 378 -0.63 11.97 24.01
N GLU A 379 -0.63 13.15 23.37
CA GLU A 379 -1.88 13.82 22.95
C GLU A 379 -2.41 13.22 21.63
N GLY A 380 -1.52 12.83 20.72
CA GLY A 380 -1.87 12.15 19.47
C GLY A 380 -2.47 10.77 19.70
N GLU A 381 -1.87 9.96 20.58
CA GLU A 381 -2.39 8.63 20.95
C GLU A 381 -3.71 8.70 21.71
N ARG A 382 -3.98 9.80 22.44
CA ARG A 382 -5.29 10.02 23.08
C ARG A 382 -6.36 10.31 22.03
N GLN A 383 -6.05 11.16 21.05
CA GLN A 383 -6.98 11.47 19.96
C GLN A 383 -7.25 10.26 19.06
N GLU A 384 -6.25 9.42 18.77
CA GLU A 384 -6.45 8.18 18.02
C GLU A 384 -7.33 7.19 18.79
N ARG A 385 -7.08 6.98 20.09
CA ARG A 385 -7.94 6.14 20.94
C ARG A 385 -9.37 6.66 21.04
N GLU A 386 -9.57 7.98 21.15
CA GLU A 386 -10.91 8.57 21.16
C GLU A 386 -11.64 8.35 19.84
N ARG A 387 -10.95 8.44 18.70
CA ARG A 387 -11.51 8.14 17.37
C ARG A 387 -11.86 6.67 17.23
N GLU A 388 -10.98 5.76 17.62
CA GLU A 388 -11.24 4.32 17.58
C GLU A 388 -12.46 3.95 18.45
N LEU A 389 -12.59 4.57 19.62
CA LEU A 389 -13.78 4.38 20.48
C LEU A 389 -15.05 4.90 19.81
N GLN A 390 -15.01 6.06 19.16
CA GLN A 390 -16.15 6.62 18.41
C GLN A 390 -16.55 5.70 17.25
N GLU A 391 -15.59 5.24 16.44
CA GLU A 391 -15.83 4.32 15.33
C GLU A 391 -16.45 3.00 15.82
N MET A 392 -15.98 2.45 16.95
CA MET A 392 -16.58 1.26 17.54
C MET A 392 -18.00 1.49 18.08
N GLU A 393 -18.28 2.66 18.66
CA GLU A 393 -19.63 3.01 19.11
C GLU A 393 -20.60 3.20 17.94
N GLU A 394 -20.16 3.83 16.86
CA GLU A 394 -20.92 3.96 15.62
C GLU A 394 -21.22 2.60 15.00
N PHE A 395 -20.19 1.73 14.89
CA PHE A 395 -20.35 0.36 14.40
C PHE A 395 -21.39 -0.42 15.22
N ARG A 396 -21.35 -0.31 16.56
CA ARG A 396 -22.32 -0.98 17.43
C ARG A 396 -23.75 -0.48 17.19
N LYS A 397 -23.95 0.83 17.07
CA LYS A 397 -25.26 1.43 16.79
C LYS A 397 -25.81 1.00 15.43
N GLU A 398 -24.96 0.98 14.41
CA GLU A 398 -25.34 0.51 13.07
C GLU A 398 -25.71 -0.98 13.08
N LYS A 399 -24.94 -1.83 13.77
CA LYS A 399 -25.24 -3.25 13.92
C LYS A 399 -26.60 -3.49 14.58
N GLU A 400 -26.90 -2.81 15.69
CA GLU A 400 -28.20 -2.91 16.36
C GLU A 400 -29.37 -2.56 15.42
N MET A 401 -29.22 -1.52 14.59
CA MET A 401 -30.24 -1.15 13.60
C MET A 401 -30.37 -2.19 12.50
N MET A 402 -29.25 -2.76 12.05
CA MET A 402 -29.25 -3.78 11.01
C MET A 402 -29.92 -5.07 11.49
N GLU A 403 -29.67 -5.47 12.74
CA GLU A 403 -30.36 -6.59 13.40
C GLU A 403 -31.86 -6.33 13.50
N PHE A 404 -32.28 -5.13 13.92
CA PHE A 404 -33.69 -4.75 13.97
C PHE A 404 -34.38 -4.84 12.61
N ILE A 405 -33.69 -4.45 11.54
CA ILE A 405 -34.23 -4.51 10.18
C ILE A 405 -34.29 -5.95 9.67
N LEU A 406 -33.26 -6.78 9.88
CA LEU A 406 -33.11 -8.10 9.21
C LEU A 406 -33.63 -9.30 10.01
N LEU A 407 -33.63 -9.27 11.34
CA LEU A 407 -34.10 -10.39 12.18
C LEU A 407 -35.55 -10.86 11.87
N PRO A 408 -36.52 -9.96 11.60
CA PRO A 408 -37.88 -10.38 11.25
C PRO A 408 -37.97 -11.23 9.98
N LEU A 409 -36.94 -11.21 9.13
CA LEU A 409 -36.82 -12.08 7.95
C LEU A 409 -36.65 -13.55 8.34
N ALA A 410 -36.21 -13.89 9.56
CA ALA A 410 -36.16 -15.27 10.03
C ALA A 410 -37.57 -15.92 9.98
N GLU A 411 -38.57 -15.20 10.48
CA GLU A 411 -39.94 -15.71 10.67
C GLU A 411 -40.87 -15.39 9.49
N LYS A 412 -40.70 -14.25 8.81
CA LYS A 412 -41.59 -13.77 7.75
C LYS A 412 -40.97 -13.96 6.36
N GLU A 413 -41.74 -14.41 5.37
CA GLU A 413 -41.27 -14.53 3.98
C GLU A 413 -41.06 -13.18 3.30
N PHE A 414 -41.91 -12.21 3.63
CA PHE A 414 -41.78 -10.81 3.24
C PHE A 414 -42.41 -9.90 4.29
N TYR A 415 -41.88 -8.69 4.44
CA TYR A 415 -42.51 -7.64 5.25
C TYR A 415 -42.08 -6.25 4.75
N PHE A 416 -42.90 -5.27 5.09
CA PHE A 416 -42.58 -3.86 4.92
C PHE A 416 -41.84 -3.37 6.17
N ILE A 417 -40.78 -2.59 5.99
CA ILE A 417 -40.06 -2.00 7.13
C ILE A 417 -41.01 -1.15 7.98
N THR A 418 -41.97 -0.46 7.36
CA THR A 418 -42.94 0.36 8.11
C THR A 418 -43.88 -0.46 9.00
N ASP A 419 -44.08 -1.74 8.72
CA ASP A 419 -44.90 -2.60 9.57
C ASP A 419 -44.18 -2.90 10.90
N LEU A 420 -42.85 -2.92 10.92
CA LEU A 420 -42.06 -3.01 12.15
C LEU A 420 -42.23 -1.77 13.02
N LEU A 421 -42.14 -0.59 12.42
CA LEU A 421 -42.34 0.69 13.13
C LEU A 421 -43.77 0.80 13.69
N LYS A 422 -44.78 0.39 12.91
CA LYS A 422 -46.18 0.35 13.35
C LYS A 422 -46.42 -0.67 14.46
N GLN A 423 -45.75 -1.82 14.41
CA GLN A 423 -45.84 -2.85 15.44
C GLN A 423 -45.22 -2.36 16.75
N MET A 424 -44.00 -1.80 16.69
CA MET A 424 -43.33 -1.19 17.84
C MET A 424 -44.17 -0.07 18.46
N ARG A 425 -44.76 0.82 17.64
CA ARG A 425 -45.66 1.88 18.11
C ARG A 425 -46.91 1.36 18.83
N LYS A 426 -47.40 0.16 18.48
CA LYS A 426 -48.59 -0.45 19.08
C LYS A 426 -48.26 -1.26 20.34
N GLU A 427 -47.13 -1.94 20.37
CA GLU A 427 -46.73 -2.83 21.47
C GLU A 427 -46.07 -2.04 22.61
N ASP A 428 -45.16 -1.11 22.29
CA ASP A 428 -44.48 -0.27 23.27
C ASP A 428 -44.25 1.15 22.73
N PHE A 429 -45.19 2.04 23.09
CA PHE A 429 -45.14 3.43 22.67
C PHE A 429 -43.95 4.20 23.28
N GLN A 430 -43.48 3.85 24.48
CA GLN A 430 -42.35 4.54 25.11
C GLN A 430 -41.03 4.17 24.41
N ALA A 431 -40.84 2.89 24.09
CA ALA A 431 -39.69 2.44 23.31
C ALA A 431 -39.67 3.08 21.90
N TYR A 432 -40.84 3.25 21.28
CA TYR A 432 -40.96 3.93 19.99
C TYR A 432 -40.51 5.41 20.06
N VAL A 433 -40.87 6.14 21.12
CA VAL A 433 -40.45 7.55 21.29
C VAL A 433 -38.93 7.65 21.47
N GLN A 434 -38.32 6.79 22.28
CA GLN A 434 -36.86 6.76 22.45
C GLN A 434 -36.13 6.41 21.15
N PHE A 435 -36.69 5.48 20.37
CA PHE A 435 -36.17 5.14 19.05
C PHE A 435 -36.21 6.35 18.10
N GLU A 436 -37.31 7.11 18.10
CA GLU A 436 -37.45 8.28 17.23
C GLU A 436 -36.49 9.41 17.60
N GLU A 437 -36.18 9.60 18.89
CA GLU A 437 -35.25 10.64 19.36
C GLU A 437 -33.77 10.28 19.13
N GLU A 438 -33.37 9.04 19.41
CA GLU A 438 -31.94 8.66 19.43
C GLU A 438 -31.49 7.85 18.21
N LYS A 439 -32.38 7.04 17.63
CA LYS A 439 -32.03 5.98 16.66
C LYS A 439 -32.56 6.23 15.25
N LYS A 440 -33.40 7.24 15.05
CA LYS A 440 -34.03 7.58 13.76
C LYS A 440 -33.02 7.84 12.63
N GLN A 441 -31.98 8.63 12.87
CA GLN A 441 -31.01 8.94 11.79
C GLN A 441 -30.22 7.70 11.37
N THR A 442 -29.66 6.97 12.34
CA THR A 442 -28.93 5.72 12.09
C THR A 442 -29.80 4.69 11.37
N PHE A 443 -31.09 4.58 11.73
CA PHE A 443 -32.03 3.70 11.06
C PHE A 443 -32.25 4.05 9.58
N LEU A 444 -32.39 5.34 9.26
CA LEU A 444 -32.53 5.81 7.88
C LEU A 444 -31.27 5.55 7.06
N ASP A 445 -30.10 5.85 7.64
CA ASP A 445 -28.80 5.64 6.99
C ASP A 445 -28.57 4.15 6.69
N VAL A 446 -28.81 3.28 7.67
CA VAL A 446 -28.69 1.82 7.49
C VAL A 446 -29.70 1.29 6.47
N SER A 447 -30.93 1.79 6.47
CA SER A 447 -31.95 1.39 5.49
C SER A 447 -31.52 1.74 4.05
N ILE A 448 -30.95 2.92 3.84
CA ILE A 448 -30.41 3.34 2.53
C ILE A 448 -29.18 2.50 2.16
N LYS A 449 -28.23 2.31 3.09
CA LYS A 449 -27.03 1.48 2.89
C LYS A 449 -27.39 0.05 2.50
N LEU A 450 -28.34 -0.59 3.19
CA LEU A 450 -28.83 -1.94 2.88
C LEU A 450 -29.50 -2.00 1.50
N HIS A 451 -30.29 -0.99 1.15
CA HIS A 451 -30.92 -0.94 -0.17
C HIS A 451 -29.88 -0.86 -1.30
N GLN A 452 -28.88 0.02 -1.15
CA GLN A 452 -27.81 0.26 -2.11
C GLN A 452 -26.74 -0.84 -2.15
N SER A 453 -26.63 -1.65 -1.09
CA SER A 453 -25.66 -2.74 -1.04
C SER A 453 -25.87 -3.73 -2.19
N LYS A 454 -24.76 -4.10 -2.83
CA LYS A 454 -24.73 -5.14 -3.87
C LYS A 454 -24.74 -6.55 -3.29
N HIS A 455 -24.43 -6.69 -2.00
CA HIS A 455 -24.29 -7.96 -1.32
C HIS A 455 -25.42 -8.13 -0.32
N LYS A 456 -26.31 -9.08 -0.59
CA LYS A 456 -27.53 -9.35 0.18
C LYS A 456 -27.63 -10.86 0.48
N LYS A 457 -26.54 -11.42 1.00
CA LYS A 457 -26.40 -12.86 1.27
C LYS A 457 -26.02 -13.12 2.72
N PHE A 458 -26.60 -14.14 3.31
CA PHE A 458 -26.26 -14.66 4.64
C PHE A 458 -25.34 -15.87 4.46
N GLU A 459 -24.02 -15.63 4.38
CA GLU A 459 -23.01 -16.68 4.19
C GLU A 459 -22.04 -16.74 5.38
N LEU A 460 -21.56 -17.96 5.70
CA LEU A 460 -20.49 -18.19 6.66
C LEU A 460 -19.14 -17.83 6.02
N LEU A 461 -18.82 -16.53 6.01
CA LEU A 461 -17.51 -16.04 5.61
C LEU A 461 -16.51 -16.19 6.77
N SER A 462 -15.27 -16.56 6.47
CA SER A 462 -14.20 -16.63 7.47
C SER A 462 -13.80 -15.22 7.95
N GLU A 463 -13.27 -15.11 9.18
CA GLU A 463 -12.83 -13.80 9.74
C GLU A 463 -11.73 -13.14 8.88
N GLU A 464 -10.95 -13.97 8.18
CA GLU A 464 -9.92 -13.56 7.22
C GLU A 464 -10.52 -13.00 5.91
N GLU A 465 -11.71 -13.46 5.48
CA GLU A 465 -12.43 -12.92 4.32
C GLU A 465 -13.21 -11.64 4.68
N LEU A 466 -13.73 -11.56 5.90
CA LEU A 466 -14.54 -10.44 6.40
C LEU A 466 -13.72 -9.17 6.67
N THR A 467 -12.42 -9.27 6.89
CA THR A 467 -11.59 -8.10 7.23
C THR A 467 -11.58 -7.04 6.12
N TYR A 468 -11.96 -7.42 4.89
CA TYR A 468 -11.78 -6.63 3.66
C TYR A 468 -13.07 -6.33 2.90
N ASP A 469 -14.21 -6.77 3.42
CA ASP A 469 -15.52 -6.50 2.81
C ASP A 469 -16.12 -5.20 3.34
N SER A 470 -17.22 -4.74 2.75
CA SER A 470 -17.93 -3.55 3.22
C SER A 470 -18.40 -3.73 4.67
N GLU A 471 -18.51 -2.62 5.42
CA GLU A 471 -18.96 -2.65 6.83
C GLU A 471 -20.31 -3.37 6.96
N GLU A 472 -21.19 -3.21 5.97
CA GLU A 472 -22.48 -3.90 5.91
C GLU A 472 -22.32 -5.42 5.78
N ASN A 473 -21.38 -5.89 4.96
CA ASN A 473 -21.16 -7.33 4.75
C ASN A 473 -20.53 -7.97 5.99
N LYS A 474 -19.66 -7.23 6.69
CA LYS A 474 -19.14 -7.64 7.99
C LYS A 474 -20.26 -7.85 9.00
N MET A 475 -21.18 -6.88 9.09
CA MET A 475 -22.34 -6.97 9.97
C MET A 475 -23.25 -8.13 9.57
N ILE A 476 -23.55 -8.30 8.28
CA ILE A 476 -24.42 -9.39 7.76
C ILE A 476 -23.83 -10.76 8.06
N ALA A 477 -22.54 -10.97 7.84
CA ALA A 477 -21.90 -12.24 8.13
C ALA A 477 -21.76 -12.51 9.64
N GLN A 478 -21.53 -11.47 10.46
CA GLN A 478 -21.55 -11.61 11.91
C GLN A 478 -22.95 -12.02 12.39
N MET A 479 -24.01 -11.41 11.87
CA MET A 479 -25.39 -11.80 12.16
C MET A 479 -25.70 -13.22 11.69
N ALA A 480 -25.19 -13.64 10.53
CA ALA A 480 -25.35 -15.00 10.02
C ALA A 480 -24.65 -16.06 10.90
N ARG A 481 -23.55 -15.69 11.58
CA ARG A 481 -22.89 -16.54 12.58
C ARG A 481 -23.63 -16.60 13.92
N GLU A 482 -24.26 -15.50 14.32
CA GLU A 482 -24.98 -15.40 15.59
C GLU A 482 -26.39 -16.02 15.50
N ASN A 483 -26.96 -16.15 14.30
CA ASN A 483 -28.33 -16.60 14.10
C ASN A 483 -28.49 -17.62 12.94
N ASP A 484 -28.62 -18.90 13.30
CA ASP A 484 -28.77 -20.02 12.35
C ASP A 484 -30.00 -19.88 11.43
N ALA A 485 -31.04 -19.17 11.88
CA ALA A 485 -32.26 -18.95 11.10
C ALA A 485 -32.04 -18.00 9.91
N LEU A 486 -31.12 -17.04 10.02
CA LEU A 486 -30.74 -16.16 8.91
C LEU A 486 -29.84 -16.87 7.91
N LEU A 487 -28.93 -17.73 8.38
CA LEU A 487 -28.09 -18.58 7.54
C LEU A 487 -28.94 -19.49 6.62
N ALA A 488 -30.04 -20.02 7.14
CA ALA A 488 -30.95 -20.90 6.38
C ALA A 488 -31.67 -20.18 5.21
N ILE A 489 -31.72 -18.85 5.20
CA ILE A 489 -32.39 -18.06 4.15
C ILE A 489 -31.48 -17.92 2.91
N GLY A 490 -30.17 -17.86 3.10
CA GLY A 490 -29.19 -17.72 2.00
C GLY A 490 -29.13 -16.31 1.41
N GLU A 491 -30.20 -15.82 0.76
CA GLU A 491 -30.22 -14.50 0.10
C GLU A 491 -31.51 -13.70 0.38
N PHE A 492 -31.39 -12.37 0.43
CA PHE A 492 -32.54 -11.47 0.57
C PHE A 492 -32.56 -10.39 -0.50
N GLU A 493 -33.75 -9.85 -0.77
CA GLU A 493 -33.96 -8.75 -1.70
C GLU A 493 -34.65 -7.59 -0.98
N MET A 494 -34.28 -6.37 -1.34
CA MET A 494 -34.82 -5.14 -0.76
C MET A 494 -35.19 -4.15 -1.86
N TYR A 495 -36.47 -3.79 -1.94
CA TYR A 495 -37.04 -2.91 -2.98
C TYR A 495 -37.74 -1.70 -2.35
N GLU A 496 -37.64 -0.54 -2.99
CA GLU A 496 -38.42 0.66 -2.64
C GLU A 496 -39.88 0.48 -3.08
N THR A 497 -40.82 1.02 -2.30
CA THR A 497 -42.26 0.98 -2.58
C THR A 497 -42.91 2.35 -2.45
N ASP A 498 -44.08 2.52 -3.08
CA ASP A 498 -44.86 3.78 -3.03
C ASP A 498 -45.51 4.05 -1.66
N ARG A 499 -45.33 3.16 -0.68
CA ARG A 499 -45.84 3.35 0.67
C ARG A 499 -44.98 4.37 1.40
N THR A 500 -45.63 5.20 2.21
CA THR A 500 -44.94 6.19 3.03
C THR A 500 -45.27 6.00 4.50
N TYR A 501 -44.32 6.36 5.35
CA TYR A 501 -44.49 6.40 6.80
C TYR A 501 -44.18 7.79 7.33
N GLN A 502 -45.04 8.24 8.25
CA GLN A 502 -44.93 9.53 8.90
C GLN A 502 -44.52 9.34 10.36
N PHE A 503 -43.36 9.89 10.70
CA PHE A 503 -42.83 9.97 12.07
C PHE A 503 -43.61 11.02 12.90
N LEU A 504 -43.46 11.02 14.24
CA LEU A 504 -44.15 11.97 15.13
C LEU A 504 -43.74 13.43 14.85
N ASP A 505 -42.55 13.66 14.32
CA ASP A 505 -42.06 14.97 13.88
C ASP A 505 -42.53 15.42 12.48
N ASN A 506 -43.47 14.70 11.87
CA ASN A 506 -43.99 14.90 10.50
C ASN A 506 -43.00 14.61 9.36
N THR A 507 -41.86 13.96 9.61
CA THR A 507 -41.00 13.47 8.52
C THR A 507 -41.68 12.33 7.76
N ILE A 508 -41.72 12.41 6.44
CA ILE A 508 -42.29 11.38 5.56
C ILE A 508 -41.15 10.64 4.84
N VAL A 509 -41.14 9.31 4.90
CA VAL A 509 -40.11 8.47 4.26
C VAL A 509 -40.77 7.39 3.41
N SER A 510 -40.16 7.05 2.26
CA SER A 510 -40.56 5.92 1.42
C SER A 510 -40.21 4.59 2.09
N ASP A 511 -41.12 3.63 1.94
CA ASP A 511 -41.02 2.32 2.58
C ASP A 511 -40.24 1.33 1.71
N TYR A 512 -39.54 0.41 2.36
CA TYR A 512 -38.85 -0.68 1.69
C TYR A 512 -39.49 -2.02 2.05
N VAL A 513 -39.57 -2.90 1.06
CA VAL A 513 -39.96 -4.30 1.25
C VAL A 513 -38.71 -5.15 1.30
N LEU A 514 -38.59 -5.96 2.35
CA LEU A 514 -37.65 -7.08 2.38
C LEU A 514 -38.37 -8.38 2.06
N ARG A 515 -37.73 -9.22 1.25
CA ARG A 515 -38.22 -10.55 0.84
C ARG A 515 -37.09 -11.56 0.84
N LYS A 516 -37.39 -12.81 1.24
CA LYS A 516 -36.50 -13.96 1.02
C LYS A 516 -36.37 -14.25 -0.48
N LYS A 517 -35.14 -14.36 -0.97
CA LYS A 517 -34.91 -14.79 -2.35
C LYS A 517 -34.98 -16.31 -2.38
N VAL A 518 -36.02 -16.84 -3.03
CA VAL A 518 -36.19 -18.28 -3.23
C VAL A 518 -35.63 -18.59 -4.62
N ASP A 519 -34.67 -19.52 -4.70
CA ASP A 519 -34.13 -20.04 -5.96
C ASP A 519 -35.19 -20.69 -6.85
#